data_AF-A0A2D5LJ27-F1
#
_entry.id   AF-A0A2D5LJ27-F1
#
_cell.length_a   1.000
_cell.length_b   1.000
_cell.length_c   1.000
_cell.angle_alpha   90.00
_cell.angle_beta   90.00
_cell.angle_gamma   90.00
#
_symmetry.space_group_name_H-M   'P 1'
#
loop_
_entity.id
_entity.type
_entity.pdbx_description
1 polymer ?
#
loop_
_entity_poly.entity_id
_entity_poly.type
_entity_poly.pdbx_seq_one_letter_code
_entity_poly.pdbx_strand_id
1 'polypeptide(L)'
;MLKPYFLFIFLFSFSNFSFANDQAVSVGYLNGFDDIQGVRVAWRPTTLDIDTTWLGDVDVYLEAGIGLSVVSDQHFAGKDIGSHYQFEDNLGLIIDLDESEKLTQQVAVRFIHYSNGGLNNDNPGLDFLNLAYIAHF
;
A
#
# COMPACT_ATOMS: atom_id res chain seq x y z
N MET A 1 18.00 -22.70 9.07
CA MET A 1 16.98 -22.58 8.01
C MET A 1 15.95 -21.57 8.47
N LEU A 2 15.98 -20.33 7.95
CA LEU A 2 14.89 -19.37 8.16
C LEU A 2 13.73 -19.77 7.23
N LYS A 3 12.53 -19.94 7.78
CA LYS A 3 11.30 -20.11 7.00
C LYS A 3 10.79 -18.72 6.62
N PRO A 4 10.45 -18.44 5.36
CA PRO A 4 9.77 -17.21 5.00
C PRO A 4 8.31 -17.31 5.47
N TYR A 5 7.94 -16.52 6.48
CA TYR A 5 6.54 -16.31 6.83
C TYR A 5 5.98 -15.26 5.89
N PHE A 6 5.19 -15.67 4.91
CA PHE A 6 4.39 -14.74 4.11
C PHE A 6 3.23 -14.26 4.99
N LEU A 7 3.29 -12.99 5.39
CA LEU A 7 2.25 -12.36 6.19
C LEU A 7 1.26 -11.65 5.27
N PHE A 8 0.01 -12.12 5.24
CA PHE A 8 -1.07 -11.50 4.49
C PHE A 8 -1.86 -10.57 5.42
N ILE A 9 -1.57 -9.28 5.41
CA ILE A 9 -2.42 -8.29 6.08
C ILE A 9 -3.51 -7.82 5.11
N PHE A 10 -4.75 -7.93 5.53
CA PHE A 10 -5.89 -7.26 4.89
C PHE A 10 -5.97 -5.82 5.42
N LEU A 11 -5.46 -4.85 4.63
CA LEU A 11 -5.79 -3.43 4.85
C LEU A 11 -7.13 -3.15 4.19
N PHE A 12 -8.16 -2.88 4.99
CA PHE A 12 -9.36 -2.21 4.52
C PHE A 12 -9.15 -0.70 4.61
N SER A 13 -8.71 -0.08 3.51
CA SER A 13 -8.69 1.38 3.37
C SER A 13 -10.02 1.83 2.78
N PHE A 14 -10.89 2.42 3.60
CA PHE A 14 -12.03 3.18 3.12
C PHE A 14 -11.62 4.64 2.93
N SER A 15 -11.86 5.18 1.74
CA SER A 15 -11.62 6.54 1.24
C SER A 15 -10.30 6.75 0.46
N ASN A 16 -10.38 6.54 -0.86
CA ASN A 16 -9.52 7.19 -1.83
C ASN A 16 -10.25 8.47 -2.28
N PHE A 17 -9.76 9.64 -1.88
CA PHE A 17 -10.17 10.89 -2.53
C PHE A 17 -9.24 11.08 -3.73
N SER A 18 -9.75 10.81 -4.93
CA SER A 18 -9.04 11.09 -6.19
C SER A 18 -9.46 12.50 -6.65
N PHE A 19 -8.56 13.47 -6.55
CA PHE A 19 -8.75 14.78 -7.21
C PHE A 19 -8.35 14.65 -8.68
N ALA A 20 -8.91 15.50 -9.54
CA ALA A 20 -8.81 15.49 -11.02
C ALA A 20 -7.40 15.56 -11.66
N ASN A 21 -6.32 15.27 -10.92
CA ASN A 21 -4.91 15.32 -11.33
C ASN A 21 -4.18 13.96 -11.16
N ASP A 22 -4.90 12.84 -11.20
CA ASP A 22 -4.35 11.46 -11.10
C ASP A 22 -3.61 11.11 -9.78
N GLN A 23 -3.69 12.01 -8.80
CA GLN A 23 -3.12 11.83 -7.47
C GLN A 23 -4.15 11.20 -6.53
N ALA A 24 -3.67 10.42 -5.57
CA ALA A 24 -4.49 9.87 -4.50
C ALA A 24 -3.85 10.12 -3.14
N VAL A 25 -4.69 10.43 -2.15
CA VAL A 25 -4.33 10.43 -0.73
C VAL A 25 -5.22 9.41 -0.04
N SER A 26 -4.63 8.64 0.87
CA SER A 26 -5.34 7.63 1.66
C SER A 26 -5.03 7.79 3.14
N VAL A 27 -6.05 7.51 3.96
CA VAL A 27 -5.92 7.28 5.39
C VAL A 27 -6.36 5.86 5.65
N GLY A 28 -5.59 5.11 6.44
CA GLY A 28 -5.84 3.69 6.69
C GLY A 28 -5.67 3.34 8.16
N TYR A 29 -6.46 2.36 8.60
CA TYR A 29 -6.23 1.67 9.86
C TYR A 29 -5.39 0.41 9.59
N LEU A 30 -4.35 0.24 10.39
CA LEU A 30 -3.47 -0.92 10.37
C LEU A 30 -3.90 -1.87 11.48
N ASN A 31 -4.16 -3.12 11.12
CA ASN A 31 -4.39 -4.19 12.07
C ASN A 31 -3.51 -5.38 11.66
N GLY A 32 -2.42 -5.58 12.38
CA GLY A 32 -1.47 -6.64 12.09
C GLY A 32 -1.66 -7.85 12.99
N PHE A 33 -0.93 -8.91 12.66
CA PHE A 33 -0.78 -10.07 13.55
C PHE A 33 0.14 -9.66 14.72
N ASP A 34 -0.01 -10.30 15.89
CA ASP A 34 0.66 -9.89 17.15
C ASP A 34 0.09 -8.62 17.80
N ASP A 35 -1.22 -8.36 17.62
CA ASP A 35 -1.99 -7.26 18.23
C ASP A 35 -1.47 -5.83 17.94
N ILE A 36 -0.61 -5.67 16.93
CA ILE A 36 -0.19 -4.35 16.49
C ILE A 36 -1.36 -3.64 15.80
N GLN A 37 -1.62 -2.41 16.21
CA GLN A 37 -2.60 -1.54 15.60
C GLN A 37 -1.93 -0.24 15.20
N GLY A 38 -2.48 0.45 14.22
CA GLY A 38 -1.91 1.72 13.82
C GLY A 38 -2.80 2.50 12.89
N VAL A 39 -2.32 3.69 12.57
CA VAL A 39 -2.92 4.55 11.55
C VAL A 39 -1.85 4.91 10.55
N ARG A 40 -2.25 5.00 9.28
CA ARG A 40 -1.37 5.42 8.19
C ARG A 40 -2.00 6.53 7.38
N VAL A 41 -1.15 7.37 6.85
CA VAL A 41 -1.47 8.31 5.78
C VAL A 41 -0.49 8.07 4.65
N ALA A 42 -0.97 8.05 3.42
CA ALA A 42 -0.10 7.91 2.27
C ALA A 42 -0.59 8.70 1.08
N TRP A 43 0.36 9.05 0.23
CA TRP A 43 0.15 9.84 -0.96
C TRP A 43 0.78 9.14 -2.16
N ARG A 44 -0.01 9.04 -3.23
CA ARG A 44 0.41 8.63 -4.55
C ARG A 44 0.36 9.85 -5.46
N PRO A 45 1.50 10.36 -5.94
CA PRO A 45 1.54 11.57 -6.76
C PRO A 45 1.00 11.39 -8.17
N THR A 46 1.16 10.21 -8.79
CA THR A 46 0.70 9.95 -10.17
C THR A 46 0.69 8.45 -10.42
N THR A 47 -0.01 8.04 -11.47
CA THR A 47 0.18 6.73 -12.11
C THR A 47 0.94 6.88 -13.43
N LEU A 48 1.49 5.78 -13.93
CA LEU A 48 2.13 5.69 -15.24
C LEU A 48 1.44 4.60 -16.05
N ASP A 49 0.93 4.97 -17.22
CA ASP A 49 0.32 4.04 -18.16
C ASP A 49 1.37 3.04 -18.68
N ILE A 50 1.02 1.77 -18.68
CA ILE A 50 1.79 0.72 -19.33
C ILE A 50 1.11 0.42 -20.68
N ASP A 51 1.89 0.39 -21.76
CA ASP A 51 1.37 -0.06 -23.05
C ASP A 51 1.00 -1.55 -22.98
N THR A 52 -0.31 -1.79 -22.98
CA THR A 52 -0.95 -3.10 -22.83
C THR A 52 -1.63 -3.54 -24.12
N THR A 53 -1.36 -2.90 -25.25
CA THR A 53 -1.95 -3.25 -26.56
C THR A 53 -1.77 -4.73 -26.96
N TRP A 54 -0.79 -5.42 -26.38
CA TRP A 54 -0.53 -6.85 -26.56
C TRP A 54 -1.36 -7.77 -25.64
N LEU A 55 -2.07 -7.23 -24.65
CA LEU A 55 -2.95 -7.94 -23.70
C LEU A 55 -4.44 -7.84 -24.05
N GLY A 56 -4.81 -7.03 -25.05
CA GLY A 56 -6.19 -6.73 -25.41
C GLY A 56 -6.69 -5.45 -24.74
N ASP A 57 -8.01 -5.34 -24.54
CA ASP A 57 -8.67 -4.18 -23.92
C ASP A 57 -8.54 -4.26 -22.39
N VAL A 58 -7.31 -4.13 -21.89
CA VAL A 58 -7.00 -4.10 -20.45
C VAL A 58 -6.00 -3.00 -20.19
N ASP A 59 -6.41 -1.97 -19.47
CA ASP A 59 -5.53 -0.90 -19.04
C ASP A 59 -4.81 -1.26 -17.74
N VAL A 60 -3.49 -1.08 -17.73
CA VAL A 60 -2.63 -1.37 -16.58
C VAL A 60 -1.77 -0.16 -16.29
N TYR A 61 -1.72 0.21 -15.01
CA TYR A 61 -0.99 1.36 -14.52
C TYR A 61 0.05 0.94 -13.50
N LEU A 62 1.24 1.53 -13.59
CA LEU A 62 2.23 1.49 -12.52
C LEU A 62 1.98 2.64 -11.56
N GLU A 63 2.04 2.39 -10.26
CA GLU A 63 1.98 3.42 -9.23
C GLU A 63 3.16 3.33 -8.28
N ALA A 64 3.57 4.48 -7.77
CA ALA A 64 4.49 4.60 -6.66
C ALA A 64 3.95 5.61 -5.66
N GLY A 65 4.19 5.39 -4.38
CA GLY A 65 3.69 6.25 -3.32
C GLY A 65 4.58 6.24 -2.09
N ILE A 66 4.38 7.25 -1.26
CA ILE A 66 5.07 7.41 0.02
C ILE A 66 4.04 7.62 1.13
N GLY A 67 4.40 7.24 2.35
CA GLY A 67 3.51 7.40 3.48
C GLY A 67 4.22 7.47 4.81
N LEU A 68 3.41 7.69 5.84
CA LEU A 68 3.81 7.68 7.23
C LEU A 68 2.77 6.90 8.02
N SER A 69 3.22 6.10 8.96
CA SER A 69 2.36 5.40 9.90
C SER A 69 2.82 5.57 11.34
N VAL A 70 1.86 5.46 12.24
CA VAL A 70 2.07 5.38 13.68
C VAL A 70 1.46 4.08 14.17
N VAL A 71 2.26 3.24 14.83
CA VAL A 71 1.86 1.94 15.34
C VAL A 71 1.91 1.88 16.86
N SER A 72 1.06 1.05 17.47
CA SER A 72 0.90 0.92 18.92
C SER A 72 2.06 0.22 19.61
N ASP A 73 2.76 -0.67 18.91
CA ASP A 73 3.91 -1.44 19.39
C ASP A 73 5.04 -1.39 18.36
N GLN A 74 6.28 -1.56 18.81
CA GLN A 74 7.46 -1.68 17.96
C GLN A 74 7.81 -3.14 17.69
N HIS A 75 7.27 -4.08 18.48
CA HIS A 75 7.44 -5.49 18.23
C HIS A 75 6.36 -5.98 17.27
N PHE A 76 6.79 -6.46 16.11
CA PHE A 76 5.92 -6.95 15.07
C PHE A 76 6.47 -8.19 14.40
N ALA A 77 5.65 -9.25 14.31
CA ALA A 77 6.03 -10.52 13.69
C ALA A 77 7.37 -11.09 14.24
N GLY A 78 7.60 -10.93 15.54
CA GLY A 78 8.84 -11.36 16.22
C GLY A 78 10.08 -10.50 15.95
N LYS A 79 9.93 -9.29 15.41
CA LYS A 79 11.01 -8.33 15.17
C LYS A 79 10.72 -7.00 15.86
N ASP A 80 11.76 -6.33 16.36
CA ASP A 80 11.68 -4.95 16.83
C ASP A 80 11.96 -3.99 15.67
N ILE A 81 11.02 -3.09 15.37
CA ILE A 81 11.13 -2.08 14.29
C ILE A 81 11.71 -0.73 14.77
N GLY A 82 12.07 -0.65 16.06
CA GLY A 82 12.81 0.42 16.71
C GLY A 82 12.08 1.75 16.88
N SER A 83 10.90 1.93 16.29
CA SER A 83 10.15 3.19 16.35
C SER A 83 8.65 2.95 16.14
N HIS A 84 7.81 3.71 16.86
CA HIS A 84 6.37 3.76 16.58
C HIS A 84 6.04 4.47 15.26
N TYR A 85 6.95 5.30 14.77
CA TYR A 85 6.82 5.99 13.49
C TYR A 85 7.54 5.20 12.41
N GLN A 86 6.82 4.85 11.34
CA GLN A 86 7.37 4.14 10.20
C GLN A 86 7.05 4.91 8.92
N PHE A 87 8.08 5.19 8.13
CA PHE A 87 7.96 5.65 6.76
C PHE A 87 7.53 4.48 5.88
N GLU A 88 6.70 4.78 4.90
CA GLU A 88 6.20 3.83 3.92
C GLU A 88 6.69 4.22 2.54
N ASP A 89 7.20 3.24 1.81
CA ASP A 89 7.38 3.30 0.35
C ASP A 89 6.52 2.20 -0.27
N ASN A 90 5.71 2.54 -1.27
CA ASN A 90 4.89 1.56 -1.99
C ASN A 90 5.11 1.64 -3.49
N LEU A 91 5.07 0.47 -4.13
CA LEU A 91 5.13 0.28 -5.58
C LEU A 91 4.05 -0.73 -5.96
N GLY A 92 3.21 -0.41 -6.94
CA GLY A 92 2.07 -1.24 -7.28
C GLY A 92 1.70 -1.23 -8.76
N LEU A 93 0.87 -2.21 -9.11
CA LEU A 93 0.18 -2.28 -10.39
C LEU A 93 -1.31 -2.15 -10.14
N ILE A 94 -1.98 -1.35 -10.97
CA ILE A 94 -3.43 -1.18 -11.00
C ILE A 94 -3.92 -1.72 -12.34
N ILE A 95 -5.03 -2.45 -12.32
CA ILE A 95 -5.68 -3.00 -13.51
C ILE A 95 -7.12 -2.51 -13.51
N ASP A 96 -7.56 -1.91 -14.61
CA ASP A 96 -8.95 -1.51 -14.78
C ASP A 96 -9.80 -2.69 -15.23
N LEU A 97 -10.95 -2.85 -14.59
CA LEU A 97 -11.89 -3.96 -14.83
C LEU A 97 -13.08 -3.55 -15.71
N ASP A 98 -13.38 -2.25 -15.77
CA ASP A 98 -14.51 -1.70 -16.54
C ASP A 98 -14.15 -0.30 -17.03
N GLU A 99 -14.27 -0.07 -18.34
CA GLU A 99 -14.06 1.23 -19.00
C GLU A 99 -15.31 2.13 -18.95
N SER A 100 -16.38 1.72 -18.25
CA SER A 100 -17.59 2.54 -18.15
C SER A 100 -17.32 3.87 -17.43
N GLU A 101 -17.57 4.98 -18.13
CA GLU A 101 -17.40 6.34 -17.57
C GLU A 101 -18.24 6.65 -16.31
N LYS A 102 -19.21 5.80 -15.97
CA LYS A 102 -20.07 5.97 -14.79
C LYS A 102 -19.62 5.15 -13.58
N LEU A 103 -18.78 4.15 -13.76
CA LEU A 103 -18.32 3.27 -12.68
C LEU A 103 -16.98 2.65 -13.05
N THR A 104 -15.89 3.24 -12.59
CA THR A 104 -14.55 2.67 -12.77
C THR A 104 -14.27 1.69 -11.63
N GLN A 105 -14.01 0.44 -11.97
CA GLN A 105 -13.61 -0.60 -11.03
C GLN A 105 -12.16 -0.98 -11.32
N GLN A 106 -11.32 -1.05 -10.29
CA GLN A 106 -9.91 -1.37 -10.43
C GLN A 106 -9.48 -2.41 -9.41
N VAL A 107 -8.49 -3.21 -9.76
CA VAL A 107 -7.76 -4.09 -8.84
C VAL A 107 -6.33 -3.61 -8.75
N ALA A 108 -5.78 -3.54 -7.54
CA ALA A 108 -4.40 -3.16 -7.34
C ALA A 108 -3.63 -4.19 -6.53
N VAL A 109 -2.40 -4.47 -6.93
CA VAL A 109 -1.43 -5.25 -6.17
C VAL A 109 -0.25 -4.34 -5.86
N ARG A 110 0.11 -4.24 -4.58
CA ARG A 110 1.20 -3.37 -4.11
C ARG A 110 2.21 -4.13 -3.29
N PHE A 111 3.48 -3.87 -3.53
CA PHE A 111 4.55 -4.13 -2.58
C PHE A 111 4.77 -2.88 -1.73
N ILE A 112 4.82 -3.04 -0.42
CA ILE A 112 4.93 -1.94 0.54
C ILE A 112 6.08 -2.24 1.49
N HIS A 113 7.03 -1.31 1.60
CA HIS A 113 8.13 -1.37 2.53
C HIS A 113 7.93 -0.34 3.64
N TYR A 114 8.06 -0.77 4.89
CA TYR A 114 8.08 0.12 6.06
C TYR A 114 9.47 0.12 6.72
N SER A 115 9.91 1.31 7.10
CA SER A 115 11.16 1.50 7.82
C SER A 115 11.10 2.70 8.77
N ASN A 116 11.97 2.74 9.77
CA ASN A 116 12.01 3.86 10.72
C ASN A 116 12.76 5.11 10.19
N GLY A 117 13.25 5.09 8.94
CA GLY A 117 13.95 6.23 8.33
C GLY A 117 15.24 6.67 9.03
N GLY A 118 15.85 5.81 9.86
CA GLY A 118 17.06 6.12 10.63
C GLY A 118 16.81 6.78 11.98
N LEU A 119 15.56 6.81 12.47
CA LEU A 119 15.22 7.32 13.79
C LEU A 119 15.76 6.42 14.93
N ASN A 120 16.01 5.14 14.64
CA ASN A 120 16.63 4.18 15.54
C ASN A 120 17.57 3.25 14.75
N ASN A 121 18.63 2.78 15.39
CA ASN A 121 19.60 1.83 14.83
C ASN A 121 18.99 0.43 14.63
N ASP A 122 17.99 0.05 15.42
CA ASP A 122 17.22 -1.16 15.22
C ASP A 122 16.14 -0.92 14.15
N ASN A 123 16.41 -1.38 12.92
CA ASN A 123 15.51 -1.21 11.77
C ASN A 123 15.62 -2.39 10.80
N PRO A 124 15.01 -3.54 11.10
CA PRO A 124 15.04 -4.69 10.20
C PRO A 124 14.24 -4.46 8.91
N GLY A 125 13.39 -3.42 8.86
CA GLY A 125 12.41 -3.20 7.80
C GLY A 125 11.29 -4.24 7.81
N LEU A 126 10.14 -3.86 7.24
CA LEU A 126 8.99 -4.75 7.07
C LEU A 126 8.44 -4.63 5.64
N ASP A 127 8.26 -5.78 5.00
CA ASP A 127 7.71 -5.86 3.66
C ASP A 127 6.32 -6.49 3.68
N PHE A 128 5.39 -5.90 2.92
CA PHE A 128 4.02 -6.35 2.80
C PHE A 128 3.60 -6.45 1.33
N LEU A 129 2.76 -7.45 1.05
CA LEU A 129 2.03 -7.54 -0.20
C LEU A 129 0.56 -7.18 0.08
N ASN A 130 0.06 -6.17 -0.62
CA ASN A 130 -1.32 -5.72 -0.53
C ASN A 130 -2.07 -6.06 -1.81
N LEU A 131 -3.30 -6.55 -1.66
CA LEU A 131 -4.29 -6.70 -2.72
C LEU A 131 -5.48 -5.81 -2.37
N ALA A 132 -5.91 -4.98 -3.31
CA ALA A 132 -7.00 -4.03 -3.13
C ALA A 132 -7.96 -4.07 -4.30
N TYR A 133 -9.23 -3.79 -4.01
CA TYR A 133 -10.26 -3.49 -4.98
C TYR A 133 -10.70 -2.03 -4.78
N ILE A 134 -10.81 -1.29 -5.87
CA ILE A 134 -11.08 0.15 -5.88
C ILE A 134 -12.32 0.36 -6.75
N ALA A 135 -13.28 1.13 -6.24
CA ALA A 135 -14.46 1.52 -6.99
C ALA A 135 -14.62 3.04 -6.92
N HIS A 136 -14.78 3.68 -8.08
CA HIS A 136 -15.11 5.08 -8.23
C HIS A 136 -16.59 5.21 -8.64
N PHE A 137 -17.34 6.05 -7.92
CA PHE A 137 -18.78 6.28 -8.12
C PHE A 137 -19.07 7.73 -8.48
#